data_AF-A0A0P0EVQ6-F1
#
_entry.id   AF-A0A0P0EVQ6-F1
#
_cell.length_a   1.000
_cell.length_b   1.000
_cell.length_c   1.000
_cell.angle_alpha   90.00
_cell.angle_beta   90.00
_cell.angle_gamma   90.00
#
_symmetry.space_group_name_H-M   'P 1'
#
loop_
_entity.id
_entity.type
_entity.pdbx_description
1 polymer ?
#
loop_
_entity_poly.entity_id
_entity_poly.type
_entity_poly.pdbx_seq_one_letter_code
_entity_poly.pdbx_strand_id
1 'polypeptide(L)' 'MIHKIMDKIDRVIAQKRENGELDAWLSNGMARRYCQELTASQRHYYPALLLYVERHAGIG' A
#
# COMPACT_ATOMS: atom_id res chain seq x y z
N MET A 1 0.00 -16.11 -4.87
CA MET A 1 -1.06 -15.09 -5.03
C MET A 1 -0.69 -13.79 -4.31
N ILE A 2 -0.25 -13.86 -3.04
CA ILE A 2 0.29 -12.71 -2.26
C ILE A 2 1.40 -11.97 -3.00
N HIS A 3 2.37 -12.67 -3.61
CA HIS A 3 3.44 -12.06 -4.41
C HIS A 3 2.92 -11.06 -5.44
N LYS A 4 1.87 -11.42 -6.21
CA LYS A 4 1.26 -10.53 -7.21
C LYS A 4 0.60 -9.28 -6.61
N ILE A 5 0.12 -9.36 -5.37
CA ILE A 5 -0.49 -8.21 -4.67
C ILE A 5 0.62 -7.28 -4.17
N MET A 6 1.73 -7.82 -3.64
CA MET A 6 2.90 -7.04 -3.24
C MET A 6 3.53 -6.32 -4.44
N ASP A 7 3.74 -7.02 -5.57
CA ASP A 7 4.20 -6.42 -6.84
C ASP A 7 3.31 -5.25 -7.28
N LYS A 8 1.99 -5.39 -7.12
CA LYS A 8 1.03 -4.34 -7.49
C LYS A 8 1.12 -3.14 -6.56
N ILE A 9 1.36 -3.37 -5.27
CA ILE A 9 1.57 -2.31 -4.28
C ILE A 9 2.89 -1.60 -4.54
N ASP A 10 3.98 -2.32 -4.80
CA ASP A 10 5.28 -1.75 -5.18
C ASP A 10 5.16 -0.79 -6.35
N ARG A 11 4.47 -1.21 -7.43
CA ARG A 11 4.25 -0.36 -8.60
C ARG A 11 3.49 0.92 -8.28
N VAL A 12 2.45 0.83 -7.44
CA VAL A 12 1.66 2.00 -7.04
C VAL A 12 2.48 2.93 -6.14
N ILE A 13 3.26 2.39 -5.21
CA ILE A 13 4.16 3.17 -4.36
C ILE A 13 5.20 3.88 -5.21
N ALA A 14 5.86 3.17 -6.14
CA ALA A 14 6.84 3.75 -7.06
C ALA A 14 6.22 4.90 -7.86
N GLN A 15 5.06 4.67 -8.47
CA GLN A 15 4.33 5.69 -9.23
C GLN A 15 3.97 6.90 -8.36
N LYS A 16 3.46 6.68 -7.15
CA LYS A 16 3.09 7.77 -6.23
C LYS A 16 4.31 8.54 -5.73
N ARG A 17 5.45 7.87 -5.58
CA ARG A 17 6.73 8.48 -5.24
C ARG A 17 7.26 9.34 -6.37
N GLU A 18 7.23 8.84 -7.60
CA GLU A 18 7.62 9.59 -8.80
C GLU A 18 6.75 10.84 -8.99
N ASN A 19 5.47 10.76 -8.64
CA ASN A 19 4.55 11.89 -8.68
C ASN A 19 4.65 12.84 -7.47
N GLY A 20 5.45 12.52 -6.44
CA GLY A 20 5.52 13.29 -5.19
C GLY A 20 4.24 13.25 -4.34
N GLU A 21 3.32 12.32 -4.62
CA GLU A 21 2.03 12.18 -3.94
C GLU A 21 2.06 11.12 -2.83
N LEU A 22 3.19 10.43 -2.62
CA LEU A 22 3.29 9.29 -1.71
C LEU A 22 2.93 9.67 -0.27
N ASP A 23 3.53 10.73 0.27
CA ASP A 23 3.26 11.20 1.63
C ASP A 23 1.80 11.60 1.83
N ALA A 24 1.22 12.32 0.87
CA ALA A 24 -0.19 12.69 0.91
C ALA A 24 -1.11 11.46 0.81
N TRP A 25 -0.75 10.47 0.00
CA TRP A 25 -1.51 9.24 -0.17
C TRP A 25 -1.53 8.38 1.10
N LEU A 26 -0.43 8.37 1.86
CA LEU A 26 -0.30 7.70 3.15
C LEU A 26 -1.04 8.45 4.25
N SER A 27 -0.78 9.75 4.38
CA SER A 27 -1.33 10.61 5.44
C SER A 27 -2.85 10.77 5.36
N ASN A 28 -3.41 10.85 4.14
CA ASN A 28 -4.85 10.94 3.93
C ASN A 28 -5.58 9.58 4.09
N GLY A 29 -4.89 8.50 4.47
CA GLY A 29 -5.47 7.17 4.62
C GLY A 29 -5.91 6.53 3.30
N MET A 30 -5.50 7.06 2.15
CA MET A 30 -5.81 6.48 0.85
C MET A 30 -5.05 5.17 0.63
N ALA A 31 -3.81 5.07 1.11
CA ALA A 31 -3.06 3.81 1.18
C ALA A 31 -3.81 2.72 1.95
N ARG A 32 -4.43 3.10 3.08
CA ARG A 32 -5.22 2.21 3.92
C ARG A 32 -6.45 1.68 3.18
N ARG A 33 -7.23 2.58 2.54
CA ARG A 33 -8.38 2.20 1.73
C ARG A 33 -7.99 1.31 0.55
N TYR A 34 -6.91 1.64 -0.15
CA TYR A 34 -6.40 0.83 -1.25
C TYR A 34 -6.04 -0.60 -0.81
N CYS A 35 -5.36 -0.76 0.33
CA CYS A 35 -5.07 -2.08 0.89
C CYS A 35 -6.33 -2.83 1.33
N GLN A 36 -7.33 -2.14 1.89
CA GLN A 36 -8.62 -2.75 2.25
C GLN A 36 -9.38 -3.26 1.02
N GLU A 37 -9.42 -2.49 -0.06
CA GLU A 37 -10.08 -2.88 -1.31
C GLU A 37 -9.37 -4.06 -1.98
N LEU A 38 -8.03 -4.03 -2.02
CA LEU A 38 -7.22 -5.14 -2.55
C LEU A 38 -7.42 -6.45 -1.78
N THR A 39 -7.72 -6.36 -0.49
CA THR A 39 -7.90 -7.51 0.40
C THR A 39 -9.35 -7.74 0.78
N ALA A 40 -10.30 -7.05 0.13
CA ALA A 40 -11.73 -7.21 0.41
C ALA A 40 -12.18 -8.68 0.22
N SER A 41 -11.56 -9.39 -0.72
CA SER A 41 -11.77 -10.82 -0.94
C SER A 41 -10.93 -11.73 -0.02
N GLN A 42 -9.91 -11.20 0.66
CA GLN A 42 -8.95 -11.96 1.49
C GLN A 42 -8.55 -11.16 2.74
N ARG A 43 -9.46 -11.11 3.72
CA ARG A 43 -9.34 -10.35 4.99
C ARG A 43 -8.02 -10.55 5.76
N HIS A 44 -7.34 -11.68 5.56
CA HIS A 44 -6.13 -12.03 6.33
C HIS A 44 -4.90 -11.20 5.94
N TYR A 45 -4.84 -10.63 4.74
CA TYR A 45 -3.63 -9.94 4.26
C TYR A 45 -3.61 -8.44 4.55
N TYR A 46 -4.74 -7.85 4.95
CA TYR A 46 -4.86 -6.40 5.16
C TYR A 46 -3.79 -5.81 6.10
N PRO A 47 -3.54 -6.37 7.31
CA PRO A 47 -2.56 -5.79 8.24
C PRO A 47 -1.13 -5.87 7.69
N ALA A 48 -0.78 -6.98 7.02
CA ALA A 48 0.56 -7.19 6.47
C ALA A 48 0.85 -6.24 5.30
N LEU A 49 -0.14 -5.98 4.45
CA LEU A 49 0.01 -5.04 3.33
C LEU A 49 0.13 -3.59 3.82
N LEU A 50 -0.62 -3.21 4.86
CA LEU A 50 -0.50 -1.88 5.44
C LEU A 50 0.90 -1.64 6.01
N LEU A 51 1.41 -2.58 6.81
CA LEU A 51 2.78 -2.51 7.36
C LEU A 51 3.84 -2.44 6.25
N TYR A 52 3.64 -3.19 5.18
CA TYR A 52 4.54 -3.16 4.02
C TYR A 52 4.58 -1.78 3.35
N VAL A 53 3.41 -1.16 3.17
CA VAL A 53 3.28 0.18 2.60
C VAL A 53 3.93 1.23 3.52
N GLU A 54 3.68 1.17 4.83
CA GLU A 54 4.28 2.09 5.82
C GLU A 54 5.80 1.96 5.87
N ARG A 55 6.34 0.74 5.74
CA ARG A 55 7.79 0.50 5.67
C ARG A 55 8.43 1.12 4.44
N HIS A 56 7.77 1.06 3.29
CA HIS A 56 8.26 1.68 2.05
C HIS A 56 8.26 3.22 2.12
N ALA A 57 7.40 3.79 2.96
CA ALA A 57 7.35 5.22 3.21
C ALA A 57 8.45 5.72 4.15
N GLY A 58 9.14 4.83 4.87
CA GLY A 58 10.09 5.21 5.91
C GLY A 58 9.42 5.73 7.19
N ILE A 59 8.16 5.34 7.45
CA ILE A 59 7.39 5.73 8.66
C ILE A 59 7.60 4.70 9.82
N GLY A 60 8.54 3.75 9.64
CA GLY A 60 8.82 2.67 10.60
C GLY A 60 9.86 3.02 11.67
#